data_AF-A0A6J1NM97-F1
#
_entry.id   AF-A0A6J1NM97-F1
#
_cell.length_a   1.000
_cell.length_b   1.000
_cell.length_c   1.000
_cell.angle_alpha   90.00
_cell.angle_beta   90.00
_cell.angle_gamma   90.00
#
_symmetry.space_group_name_H-M   'P 1'
#
loop_
_entity.id
_entity.type
_entity.pdbx_description
1 polymer ?
#
loop_
_entity_poly.entity_id
_entity_poly.type
_entity_poly.pdbx_seq_one_letter_code
_entity_poly.pdbx_strand_id
1 'polypeptide(L)'
;MDNRNVINEDFIKLYNNIINRECLEDKALATLTSETLQKLNINLERLPRQSQTILDNVADSQNELQLQSLDPIAISLYKSRELSEKLDHEYEVLQLKQKNIELQTKIDRNNRFLANMKNDLENSRQSLSNQDPNPENIHEYIRQLKQKLSVYEDNYERVKNKYSSLNIPESILPKSLMSQVASLQALSEEAMSFKAKADDVKFMNETKAMLSKLRR
;
A
#
# COMPACT_ATOMS: atom_id res chain seq x y z
N MET A 1 0.44 -24.20 -54.11
CA MET A 1 0.86 -23.86 -52.73
C MET A 1 2.36 -23.69 -52.77
N ASP A 2 2.90 -22.51 -53.12
CA ASP A 2 4.37 -22.28 -53.06
C ASP A 2 4.81 -20.80 -53.19
N ASN A 3 3.94 -19.83 -52.89
CA ASN A 3 4.26 -18.41 -53.11
C ASN A 3 4.71 -17.64 -51.86
N ARG A 4 4.75 -18.26 -50.67
CA ARG A 4 5.13 -17.58 -49.41
C ARG A 4 6.61 -17.77 -49.03
N ASN A 5 7.24 -18.87 -49.46
CA ASN A 5 8.66 -19.12 -49.17
C ASN A 5 9.59 -18.33 -50.12
N VAL A 6 9.20 -18.17 -51.40
CA VAL A 6 9.97 -17.41 -52.40
C VAL A 6 10.06 -15.92 -52.04
N ILE A 7 8.96 -15.33 -51.57
CA ILE A 7 8.91 -13.91 -51.15
C ILE A 7 9.86 -13.64 -49.97
N ASN A 8 10.05 -14.62 -49.08
CA ASN A 8 10.92 -14.45 -47.91
C ASN A 8 12.41 -14.52 -48.28
N GLU A 9 12.80 -15.41 -49.19
CA GLU A 9 14.19 -15.48 -49.69
C GLU A 9 14.59 -14.25 -50.50
N ASP A 10 13.69 -13.74 -51.34
CA ASP A 10 13.95 -12.53 -52.13
C ASP A 10 14.08 -11.30 -51.22
N PHE A 11 13.29 -11.23 -50.14
CA PHE A 11 13.40 -10.16 -49.15
C PHE A 11 14.73 -10.21 -48.39
N ILE A 12 15.16 -11.41 -47.97
CA ILE A 12 16.47 -11.60 -47.30
C ILE A 12 17.62 -11.25 -48.25
N LYS A 13 17.56 -11.68 -49.52
CA LYS A 13 18.55 -11.33 -50.54
C LYS A 13 18.62 -9.83 -50.79
N LEU A 14 17.46 -9.17 -50.91
CA LEU A 14 17.37 -7.72 -51.08
C LEU A 14 17.96 -6.99 -49.86
N TYR A 15 17.59 -7.41 -48.64
CA TYR A 15 18.09 -6.85 -47.39
C TYR A 15 19.62 -6.98 -47.28
N ASN A 16 20.17 -8.15 -47.57
CA ASN A 16 21.61 -8.37 -47.57
C ASN A 16 22.33 -7.53 -48.63
N ASN A 17 21.73 -7.35 -49.81
CA ASN A 17 22.28 -6.48 -50.85
C ASN A 17 22.31 -5.01 -50.43
N ILE A 18 21.26 -4.53 -49.72
CA ILE A 18 21.21 -3.17 -49.19
C ILE A 18 22.33 -2.97 -48.16
N ILE A 19 22.45 -3.88 -47.17
CA ILE A 19 23.51 -3.82 -46.15
C ILE A 19 24.91 -3.83 -46.79
N ASN A 20 25.14 -4.72 -47.76
CA ASN A 20 26.43 -4.80 -48.43
C ASN A 20 26.76 -3.51 -49.18
N ARG A 21 25.76 -2.90 -49.82
CA ARG A 21 25.92 -1.63 -50.52
C ARG A 21 26.24 -0.50 -49.54
N GLU A 22 25.50 -0.39 -48.43
CA GLU A 22 25.77 0.59 -47.37
C GLU A 22 27.19 0.43 -46.82
N CYS A 23 27.64 -0.81 -46.57
CA CYS A 23 29.00 -1.08 -46.10
C CYS A 23 30.08 -0.67 -47.12
N LEU A 24 29.81 -0.80 -48.42
CA LEU A 24 30.73 -0.35 -49.47
C LEU A 24 30.74 1.17 -49.59
N GLU A 25 29.59 1.82 -49.47
CA GLU A 25 29.46 3.28 -49.46
C GLU A 25 30.18 3.90 -48.27
N ASP A 26 30.06 3.31 -47.07
CA ASP A 26 30.77 3.73 -45.86
C ASP A 26 32.29 3.63 -46.02
N LYS A 27 32.78 2.53 -46.60
CA LYS A 27 34.21 2.35 -46.88
C LYS A 27 34.71 3.40 -47.88
N ALA A 28 33.96 3.65 -48.94
CA ALA A 28 34.31 4.65 -49.94
C ALA A 28 34.35 6.07 -49.33
N LEU A 29 33.38 6.41 -48.48
CA LEU A 29 33.34 7.67 -47.73
C LEU A 29 34.53 7.79 -46.77
N ALA A 30 34.89 6.73 -46.06
CA ALA A 30 36.04 6.72 -45.16
C ALA A 30 37.36 6.94 -45.93
N THR A 31 37.53 6.30 -47.08
CA THR A 31 38.70 6.51 -47.97
C THR A 31 38.75 7.95 -48.48
N LEU A 32 37.63 8.48 -48.99
CA LEU A 32 37.54 9.86 -49.47
C LEU A 32 37.86 10.87 -48.34
N THR A 33 37.37 10.61 -47.13
CA THR A 33 37.62 11.45 -45.96
C THR A 33 39.10 11.41 -45.58
N SER A 34 39.72 10.23 -45.56
CA SER A 34 41.16 10.08 -45.29
C SER A 34 42.01 10.82 -46.33
N GLU A 35 41.70 10.69 -47.62
CA GLU A 35 42.37 11.42 -48.69
C GLU A 35 42.19 12.94 -48.56
N THR A 36 40.99 13.39 -48.17
CA THR A 36 40.69 14.82 -47.96
C THR A 36 41.47 15.37 -46.77
N LEU A 37 41.50 14.66 -45.65
CA LEU A 37 42.28 15.04 -44.47
C LEU A 37 43.78 15.09 -44.78
N GLN A 38 44.29 14.12 -45.56
CA GLN A 38 45.68 14.11 -46.02
C GLN A 38 46.00 15.31 -46.93
N LYS A 39 45.11 15.65 -47.87
CA LYS A 39 45.23 16.85 -48.72
C LYS A 39 45.19 18.15 -47.91
N LEU A 40 44.41 18.19 -46.82
CA LEU A 40 44.35 19.30 -45.87
C LEU A 40 45.51 19.32 -44.86
N ASN A 41 46.43 18.35 -44.94
CA ASN A 41 47.58 18.20 -44.03
C ASN A 41 47.18 18.06 -42.55
N ILE A 42 45.94 17.59 -42.31
CA ILE A 42 45.41 17.29 -40.98
C ILE A 42 45.82 15.85 -40.67
N ASN A 43 46.71 15.69 -39.70
CA ASN A 43 47.22 14.39 -39.30
C ASN A 43 46.86 14.12 -37.83
N LEU A 44 46.47 12.89 -37.49
CA LEU A 44 46.05 12.52 -36.13
C LEU A 44 47.13 12.84 -35.09
N GLU A 45 48.41 12.66 -35.45
CA GLU A 45 49.56 12.95 -34.60
C GLU A 45 49.81 14.46 -34.36
N ARG A 46 49.24 15.33 -35.20
CA ARG A 46 49.36 16.80 -35.09
C ARG A 46 48.21 17.45 -34.33
N LEU A 47 47.20 16.68 -33.92
CA LEU A 47 46.10 17.18 -33.09
C LEU A 47 46.58 17.49 -31.66
N PRO A 48 45.92 18.43 -30.95
CA PRO A 48 46.16 18.63 -29.52
C PRO A 48 45.98 17.34 -28.73
N ARG A 49 46.81 17.12 -27.70
CA ARG A 49 46.80 15.89 -26.87
C ARG A 49 45.40 15.52 -26.36
N GLN A 50 44.63 16.51 -25.91
CA GLN A 50 43.27 16.28 -25.42
C GLN A 50 42.35 15.68 -26.49
N SER A 51 42.45 16.15 -27.74
CA SER A 51 41.68 15.62 -28.86
C SER A 51 42.10 14.19 -29.20
N GLN A 52 43.40 13.89 -29.15
CA GLN A 52 43.92 12.52 -29.35
C GLN A 52 43.35 11.57 -28.29
N THR A 53 43.43 11.95 -27.01
CA THR A 53 42.90 11.13 -25.91
C THR A 53 41.39 10.89 -26.04
N ILE A 54 40.62 11.88 -26.52
CA ILE A 54 39.18 11.70 -26.76
C ILE A 54 38.94 10.71 -27.90
N LEU A 55 39.68 10.82 -29.01
CA LEU A 55 39.54 9.91 -30.15
C LEU A 55 39.92 8.48 -29.77
N ASP A 56 41.00 8.29 -29.01
CA ASP A 56 41.42 6.98 -28.52
C ASP A 56 40.36 6.38 -27.61
N ASN A 57 39.86 7.13 -26.62
CA ASN A 57 38.81 6.66 -25.71
C ASN A 57 37.51 6.30 -26.45
N VAL A 58 37.16 7.08 -27.49
CA VAL A 58 35.97 6.83 -28.31
C VAL A 58 36.17 5.57 -29.16
N ALA A 59 37.36 5.36 -29.75
CA ALA A 59 37.68 4.16 -30.49
C ALA A 59 37.65 2.90 -29.61
N ASP A 60 38.21 2.99 -28.40
CA ASP A 60 38.17 1.90 -27.40
C ASP A 60 36.73 1.56 -26.99
N SER A 61 35.93 2.58 -26.68
CA SER A 61 34.51 2.40 -26.32
C SER A 61 33.69 1.84 -27.48
N GLN A 62 33.98 2.25 -28.71
CA GLN A 62 33.31 1.75 -29.91
C GLN A 62 33.62 0.25 -30.12
N ASN A 63 34.87 -0.16 -29.88
CA ASN A 63 35.29 -1.56 -29.96
C ASN A 63 34.66 -2.40 -28.85
N GLU A 64 34.61 -1.91 -27.61
CA GLU A 64 34.01 -2.62 -26.47
C GLU A 64 32.51 -2.87 -26.68
N LEU A 65 31.80 -1.89 -27.24
CA LEU A 65 30.38 -1.99 -27.54
C LEU A 65 30.07 -2.69 -28.88
N GLN A 66 31.11 -3.14 -29.62
CA GLN A 66 31.00 -3.76 -30.94
C GLN A 66 30.18 -2.92 -31.94
N LEU A 67 30.29 -1.59 -31.87
CA LEU A 67 29.54 -0.67 -32.71
C LEU A 67 30.23 -0.50 -34.07
N GLN A 68 29.53 -0.86 -35.13
CA GLN A 68 30.03 -0.75 -36.50
C GLN A 68 30.20 0.72 -36.94
N SER A 69 29.34 1.61 -36.44
CA SER A 69 29.42 3.05 -36.61
C SER A 69 28.89 3.77 -35.36
N LEU A 70 29.41 4.97 -35.11
CA LEU A 70 28.91 5.85 -34.04
C LEU A 70 27.72 6.65 -34.58
N ASP A 71 26.53 6.04 -34.55
CA ASP A 71 25.28 6.76 -34.82
C ASP A 71 24.82 7.52 -33.55
N PRO A 72 24.81 8.86 -33.58
CA PRO A 72 24.35 9.67 -32.45
C PRO A 72 22.92 9.35 -32.02
N ILE A 73 22.05 8.94 -32.95
CA ILE A 73 20.65 8.59 -32.67
C ILE A 73 20.60 7.27 -31.91
N ALA A 74 21.25 6.22 -32.41
CA ALA A 74 21.34 4.93 -31.73
C ALA A 74 21.93 5.06 -30.32
N ILE A 75 23.01 5.84 -30.15
CA ILE A 75 23.64 6.06 -28.82
C ILE A 75 22.66 6.78 -27.88
N SER A 76 21.94 7.78 -28.38
CA SER A 76 20.95 8.53 -27.58
C SER A 76 19.79 7.64 -27.16
N LEU A 77 19.29 6.78 -28.07
CA LEU A 77 18.24 5.81 -27.77
C LEU A 77 18.71 4.78 -26.74
N TYR A 78 19.93 4.26 -26.87
CA TYR A 78 20.52 3.34 -25.90
C TYR A 78 20.60 3.96 -24.50
N LYS A 79 21.13 5.18 -24.39
CA LYS A 79 21.21 5.92 -23.11
C LYS A 79 19.82 6.20 -22.53
N SER A 80 18.87 6.57 -23.38
CA SER A 80 17.48 6.80 -22.95
C SER A 80 16.85 5.53 -22.40
N ARG A 81 17.10 4.38 -23.04
CA ARG A 81 16.62 3.09 -22.57
C ARG A 81 17.24 2.70 -21.23
N GLU A 82 18.55 2.80 -21.10
CA GLU A 82 19.26 2.50 -19.85
C GLU A 82 18.74 3.38 -18.70
N LEU A 83 18.51 4.67 -18.96
CA LEU A 83 17.92 5.58 -17.96
C LEU A 83 16.49 5.19 -17.59
N SER A 84 15.66 4.80 -18.57
CA SER A 84 14.30 4.33 -18.33
C SER A 84 14.29 3.09 -17.44
N GLU A 85 15.13 2.10 -17.73
CA GLU A 85 15.22 0.86 -16.95
C GLU A 85 15.66 1.13 -15.50
N LYS A 86 16.60 2.08 -15.30
CA LYS A 86 17.00 2.53 -13.95
C LYS A 86 15.86 3.21 -13.20
N LEU A 87 15.12 4.10 -13.86
CA LEU A 87 13.98 4.80 -13.27
C LEU A 87 12.85 3.85 -12.90
N ASP A 88 12.56 2.85 -13.74
CA ASP A 88 11.55 1.84 -13.45
C ASP A 88 11.92 1.04 -12.18
N HIS A 89 13.19 0.65 -12.05
CA HIS A 89 13.66 -0.02 -10.85
C HIS A 89 13.59 0.87 -9.60
N GLU A 90 14.02 2.13 -9.70
CA GLU A 90 13.95 3.08 -8.59
C GLU A 90 12.49 3.32 -8.14
N TYR A 91 11.58 3.40 -9.10
CA TYR A 91 10.15 3.55 -8.84
C TYR A 91 9.56 2.33 -8.13
N GLU A 92 9.91 1.11 -8.55
CA GLU A 92 9.49 -0.12 -7.85
C GLU A 92 10.00 -0.14 -6.41
N VAL A 93 11.28 0.19 -6.20
CA VAL A 93 11.87 0.28 -4.85
C VAL A 93 11.12 1.32 -4.01
N LEU A 94 10.73 2.45 -4.58
CA LEU A 94 9.99 3.49 -3.87
C LEU A 94 8.59 3.01 -3.48
N GLN A 95 7.87 2.33 -4.37
CA GLN A 95 6.57 1.72 -4.06
C GLN A 95 6.68 0.69 -2.92
N LEU A 96 7.70 -0.16 -2.96
CA LEU A 96 7.94 -1.15 -1.91
C LEU A 96 8.24 -0.49 -0.55
N LYS A 97 9.04 0.59 -0.54
CA LYS A 97 9.30 1.37 0.68
C LYS A 97 8.03 1.98 1.25
N GLN A 98 7.18 2.57 0.41
CA GLN A 98 5.90 3.13 0.85
C GLN A 98 5.00 2.06 1.45
N LYS A 99 4.85 0.91 0.79
CA LYS A 99 4.04 -0.21 1.29
C LYS A 99 4.58 -0.74 2.62
N ASN A 100 5.89 -0.76 2.80
CA ASN A 100 6.51 -1.16 4.06
C ASN A 100 6.17 -0.19 5.20
N ILE A 101 6.23 1.13 4.95
CA ILE A 101 5.83 2.14 5.93
C ILE A 101 4.35 1.99 6.32
N GLU A 102 3.47 1.73 5.35
CA GLU A 102 2.04 1.49 5.62
C GLU A 102 1.82 0.24 6.47
N LEU A 103 2.54 -0.85 6.18
CA LEU A 103 2.49 -2.08 6.96
C LEU A 103 3.01 -1.86 8.37
N GLN A 104 4.13 -1.15 8.54
CA GLN A 104 4.67 -0.82 9.85
C GLN A 104 3.67 0.00 10.68
N THR A 105 3.01 0.98 10.05
CA THR A 105 1.97 1.78 10.70
C THR A 105 0.79 0.90 11.17
N LYS A 106 0.39 -0.09 10.37
CA LYS A 106 -0.65 -1.07 10.77
C LYS A 106 -0.18 -1.96 11.92
N ILE A 107 1.06 -2.43 11.89
CA ILE A 107 1.65 -3.22 12.97
C ILE A 107 1.66 -2.41 14.27
N ASP A 108 2.07 -1.15 14.22
CA ASP A 108 2.13 -0.29 15.41
C ASP A 108 0.73 -0.06 16.00
N ARG A 109 -0.28 0.15 15.15
CA ARG A 109 -1.69 0.24 15.60
C ARG A 109 -2.16 -1.05 16.26
N ASN A 110 -1.85 -2.20 15.67
CA ASN A 110 -2.20 -3.50 16.22
C ASN A 110 -1.49 -3.75 17.56
N ASN A 111 -0.23 -3.35 17.70
CA ASN A 111 0.52 -3.47 18.95
C ASN A 111 -0.11 -2.63 20.06
N ARG A 112 -0.52 -1.39 19.76
CA ARG A 112 -1.26 -0.56 20.73
C ARG A 112 -2.59 -1.19 21.12
N PHE A 113 -3.32 -1.72 20.14
CA PHE A 113 -4.59 -2.41 20.39
C PHE A 113 -4.41 -3.64 21.29
N LEU A 114 -3.39 -4.47 21.03
CA LEU A 114 -3.06 -5.62 21.86
C LEU A 114 -2.62 -5.22 23.27
N ALA A 115 -1.87 -4.12 23.42
CA ALA A 115 -1.48 -3.61 24.73
C ALA A 115 -2.70 -3.17 25.54
N ASN A 116 -3.65 -2.46 24.91
CA ASN A 116 -4.91 -2.07 25.55
C ASN A 116 -5.73 -3.29 25.97
N MET A 117 -5.89 -4.28 25.08
CA MET A 117 -6.58 -5.53 25.41
C MET A 117 -5.95 -6.27 26.60
N LYS A 118 -4.61 -6.34 26.65
CA LYS A 118 -3.91 -6.95 27.78
C LYS A 118 -4.21 -6.21 29.09
N ASN A 119 -4.22 -4.88 29.04
CA ASN A 119 -4.55 -4.06 30.20
C ASN A 119 -6.01 -4.27 30.63
N ASP A 120 -6.96 -4.28 29.68
CA ASP A 120 -8.37 -4.52 29.98
C ASP A 120 -8.60 -5.92 30.57
N LEU A 121 -7.89 -6.93 30.08
CA LEU A 121 -7.96 -8.29 30.61
C LEU A 121 -7.38 -8.37 32.02
N GLU A 122 -6.27 -7.70 32.28
CA GLU A 122 -5.67 -7.65 33.61
C GLU A 122 -6.57 -6.88 34.60
N ASN A 123 -7.13 -5.74 34.19
CA ASN A 123 -8.12 -5.00 34.97
C ASN A 123 -9.36 -5.85 35.27
N SER A 124 -9.82 -6.62 34.30
CA SER A 124 -10.95 -7.55 34.49
C SER A 124 -10.60 -8.67 35.47
N ARG A 125 -9.39 -9.24 35.38
CA ARG A 125 -8.91 -10.25 36.34
C ARG A 125 -8.81 -9.70 37.75
N GLN A 126 -8.26 -8.49 37.93
CA GLN A 126 -8.19 -7.84 39.23
C GLN A 126 -9.58 -7.50 39.77
N SER A 127 -10.50 -7.03 38.91
CA SER A 127 -11.88 -6.79 39.29
C SER A 127 -12.57 -8.06 39.76
N LEU A 128 -12.39 -9.19 39.05
CA LEU A 128 -12.95 -10.49 39.43
C LEU A 128 -12.30 -11.07 40.68
N SER A 129 -10.98 -10.95 40.87
CA SER A 129 -10.30 -11.51 42.05
C SER A 129 -10.62 -10.76 43.33
N ASN A 130 -11.04 -9.49 43.22
CA ASN A 130 -11.36 -8.62 44.34
C ASN A 130 -12.88 -8.48 44.58
N GLN A 131 -13.70 -9.23 43.84
CA GLN A 131 -15.15 -9.23 44.02
C GLN A 131 -15.57 -10.25 45.09
N ASP A 132 -15.82 -9.75 46.30
CA ASP A 132 -16.91 -10.27 47.12
C ASP A 132 -18.17 -9.50 46.72
N PRO A 133 -19.16 -10.12 46.04
CA PRO A 133 -20.37 -9.44 45.63
C PRO A 133 -21.15 -8.99 46.88
N ASN A 134 -21.17 -7.68 47.11
CA ASN A 134 -21.96 -7.05 48.15
C ASN A 134 -22.93 -6.02 47.53
N PRO A 135 -23.99 -5.61 48.25
CA PRO A 135 -25.01 -4.71 47.71
C PRO A 135 -24.46 -3.37 47.20
N GLU A 136 -23.48 -2.77 47.89
CA GLU A 136 -22.81 -1.54 47.44
C GLU A 136 -22.13 -1.70 46.07
N ASN A 137 -21.35 -2.77 45.88
CA ASN A 137 -20.62 -3.01 44.63
C ASN A 137 -21.57 -3.24 43.44
N ILE A 138 -22.71 -3.89 43.68
CA ILE A 138 -23.75 -4.11 42.66
C ILE A 138 -24.41 -2.78 42.27
N HIS A 139 -24.73 -1.92 43.25
CA HIS A 139 -25.31 -0.61 42.98
C HIS A 139 -24.35 0.32 42.22
N GLU A 140 -23.06 0.27 42.54
CA GLU A 140 -22.04 1.05 41.83
C GLU A 140 -21.88 0.57 40.38
N TYR A 141 -21.91 -0.74 40.13
CA TYR A 141 -21.88 -1.29 38.78
C TYR A 141 -23.12 -0.88 37.95
N ILE A 142 -24.31 -0.92 38.56
CA ILE A 142 -25.55 -0.43 37.92
C ILE A 142 -25.43 1.08 37.60
N ARG A 143 -24.82 1.87 38.49
CA ARG A 143 -24.58 3.31 38.25
C ARG A 143 -23.66 3.53 37.05
N GLN A 144 -22.56 2.79 36.97
CA GLN A 144 -21.62 2.86 35.85
C GLN A 144 -22.26 2.42 34.52
N LEU A 145 -23.11 1.38 34.54
CA LEU A 145 -23.87 0.95 33.37
C LEU A 145 -24.84 2.03 32.89
N LYS A 146 -25.59 2.67 33.80
CA LYS A 146 -26.47 3.79 33.45
C LYS A 146 -25.70 4.95 32.82
N GLN A 147 -24.52 5.27 33.34
CA GLN A 147 -23.67 6.32 32.80
C GLN A 147 -23.16 5.98 31.39
N LYS A 148 -22.73 4.72 31.16
CA LYS A 148 -22.35 4.26 29.81
C LYS A 148 -23.53 4.33 28.85
N LEU A 149 -24.73 3.94 29.29
CA LEU A 149 -25.94 3.95 28.47
C LEU A 149 -26.30 5.38 28.03
N SER A 150 -26.23 6.35 28.95
CA SER A 150 -26.42 7.78 28.63
C SER A 150 -25.39 8.29 27.61
N VAL A 151 -24.11 7.90 27.72
CA VAL A 151 -23.08 8.28 26.73
C VAL A 151 -23.36 7.68 25.36
N TYR A 152 -23.89 6.45 25.30
CA TYR A 152 -24.30 5.83 24.04
C TYR A 152 -25.53 6.50 23.42
N GLU A 153 -26.53 6.85 24.21
CA GLU A 153 -27.71 7.61 23.76
C GLU A 153 -27.30 8.97 23.17
N ASP A 154 -26.42 9.71 23.86
CA ASP A 154 -25.91 11.00 23.39
C ASP A 154 -25.09 10.86 22.09
N ASN A 155 -24.33 9.78 21.94
CA ASN A 155 -23.60 9.50 20.71
C ASN A 155 -24.55 9.11 19.58
N TYR A 156 -25.58 8.32 19.87
CA TYR A 156 -26.60 7.94 18.90
C TYR A 156 -27.34 9.18 18.38
N GLU A 157 -27.82 10.06 19.26
CA GLU A 157 -28.50 11.29 18.84
C GLU A 157 -27.56 12.22 18.06
N ARG A 158 -26.28 12.35 18.44
CA ARG A 158 -25.29 13.10 17.66
C ARG A 158 -25.11 12.54 16.25
N VAL A 159 -24.99 11.22 16.14
CA VAL A 159 -24.81 10.53 14.86
C VAL A 159 -26.08 10.66 14.00
N LYS A 160 -27.25 10.44 14.59
CA LYS A 160 -28.57 10.62 13.96
C LYS A 160 -28.75 12.04 13.44
N ASN A 161 -28.44 13.07 14.23
CA ASN A 161 -28.49 14.46 13.79
C ASN A 161 -27.54 14.75 12.62
N LYS A 162 -26.33 14.18 12.66
CA LYS A 162 -25.35 14.30 11.57
C LYS A 162 -25.85 13.61 10.29
N TYR A 163 -26.45 12.44 10.38
CA TYR A 163 -27.05 11.76 9.23
C TYR A 163 -28.29 12.48 8.70
N SER A 164 -29.13 13.03 9.58
CA SER A 164 -30.30 13.82 9.22
C SER A 164 -29.90 15.07 8.42
N SER A 165 -28.77 15.70 8.79
CA SER A 165 -28.20 16.82 8.04
C SER A 165 -27.62 16.44 6.65
N LEU A 166 -27.36 15.16 6.41
CA LEU A 166 -26.78 14.66 5.15
C LEU A 166 -27.83 14.20 4.13
N ASN A 167 -29.13 14.21 4.44
CA ASN A 167 -30.22 13.74 3.56
C ASN A 167 -29.95 12.37 2.90
N ILE A 168 -29.27 11.46 3.60
CA ILE A 168 -28.95 10.12 3.07
C ILE A 168 -30.17 9.22 3.31
N PRO A 169 -30.76 8.62 2.27
CA PRO A 169 -31.88 7.70 2.41
C PRO A 169 -31.54 6.52 3.33
N GLU A 170 -32.51 6.11 4.14
CA GLU A 170 -32.38 5.05 5.15
C GLU A 170 -31.94 3.70 4.54
N SER A 171 -32.22 3.48 3.25
CA SER A 171 -31.82 2.29 2.49
C SER A 171 -30.31 2.19 2.21
N ILE A 172 -29.53 3.25 2.44
CA ILE A 172 -28.08 3.31 2.20
C ILE A 172 -27.30 3.41 3.52
N LEU A 173 -27.96 3.17 4.66
CA LEU A 173 -27.32 3.23 5.97
C LEU A 173 -26.11 2.27 6.03
N PRO A 174 -24.93 2.74 6.50
CA PRO A 174 -23.76 1.87 6.58
C PRO A 174 -23.99 0.65 7.48
N LYS A 175 -23.47 -0.52 7.08
CA LYS A 175 -23.53 -1.78 7.85
C LYS A 175 -23.09 -1.63 9.31
N SER A 176 -22.16 -0.73 9.59
CA SER A 176 -21.70 -0.41 10.94
C SER A 176 -22.83 0.12 11.85
N LEU A 177 -23.70 1.00 11.33
CA LEU A 177 -24.82 1.55 12.10
C LEU A 177 -25.91 0.49 12.35
N MET A 178 -26.19 -0.37 11.36
CA MET A 178 -27.09 -1.52 11.55
C MET A 178 -26.57 -2.47 12.64
N SER A 179 -25.26 -2.72 12.68
CA SER A 179 -24.66 -3.54 13.75
C SER A 179 -24.77 -2.88 15.12
N GLN A 180 -24.65 -1.55 15.20
CA GLN A 180 -24.82 -0.81 16.46
C GLN A 180 -26.27 -0.81 16.95
N VAL A 181 -27.24 -0.70 16.03
CA VAL A 181 -28.68 -0.83 16.37
C VAL A 181 -28.99 -2.21 16.93
N ALA A 182 -28.48 -3.27 16.29
CA ALA A 182 -28.65 -4.64 16.78
C ALA A 182 -28.01 -4.84 18.17
N SER A 183 -26.79 -4.32 18.38
CA SER A 183 -26.12 -4.38 19.69
C SER A 183 -26.88 -3.63 20.78
N LEU A 184 -27.51 -2.49 20.44
CA LEU A 184 -28.31 -1.70 21.39
C LEU A 184 -29.56 -2.46 21.83
N GLN A 185 -30.25 -3.13 20.90
CA GLN A 185 -31.39 -3.99 21.23
C GLN A 185 -30.98 -5.15 22.14
N ALA A 186 -29.89 -5.85 21.82
CA ALA A 186 -29.39 -6.96 22.64
C ALA A 186 -29.04 -6.52 24.07
N LEU A 187 -28.36 -5.37 24.22
CA LEU A 187 -28.03 -4.82 25.54
C LEU A 187 -29.27 -4.36 26.33
N SER A 188 -30.30 -3.86 25.65
CA SER A 188 -31.57 -3.49 26.28
C SER A 188 -32.30 -4.71 26.84
N GLU A 189 -32.37 -5.80 26.07
CA GLU A 189 -32.97 -7.06 26.50
C GLU A 189 -32.20 -7.67 27.68
N GLU A 190 -30.87 -7.64 27.63
CA GLU A 190 -30.02 -8.12 28.72
C GLU A 190 -30.21 -7.30 30.01
N ALA A 191 -30.31 -5.97 29.90
CA ALA A 191 -30.59 -5.10 31.03
C ALA A 191 -31.96 -5.36 31.66
N MET A 192 -32.99 -5.62 30.85
CA MET A 192 -34.31 -6.00 31.35
C MET A 192 -34.28 -7.36 32.07
N SER A 193 -33.54 -8.34 31.52
CA SER A 193 -33.36 -9.66 32.13
C SER A 193 -32.68 -9.56 33.51
N PHE A 194 -31.61 -8.75 33.63
CA PHE A 194 -30.95 -8.54 34.91
C PHE A 194 -31.83 -7.82 35.92
N LYS A 195 -32.64 -6.86 35.48
CA LYS A 195 -33.60 -6.18 36.35
C LYS A 195 -34.62 -7.16 36.93
N ALA A 196 -35.19 -8.03 36.09
CA ALA A 196 -36.14 -9.06 36.55
C ALA A 196 -35.50 -9.98 37.62
N LYS A 197 -34.28 -10.45 37.39
CA LYS A 197 -33.54 -11.27 38.38
C LYS A 197 -33.28 -10.53 39.69
N ALA A 198 -32.98 -9.24 39.64
CA ALA A 198 -32.77 -8.43 40.84
C ALA A 198 -34.07 -8.28 41.65
N ASP A 199 -35.20 -8.08 40.96
CA ASP A 199 -36.52 -7.99 41.58
C ASP A 199 -36.93 -9.32 42.24
N ASP A 200 -36.63 -10.47 41.62
CA ASP A 200 -36.86 -11.80 42.19
C ASP A 200 -36.06 -12.04 43.49
N VAL A 201 -34.78 -11.67 43.50
CA VAL A 201 -33.92 -11.77 44.69
C VAL A 201 -34.44 -10.87 45.81
N LYS A 202 -34.90 -9.66 45.48
CA LYS A 202 -35.50 -8.73 46.44
C LYS A 202 -36.76 -9.35 47.06
N PHE A 203 -37.65 -9.90 46.23
CA PHE A 203 -38.86 -10.59 46.68
C PHE A 203 -38.56 -11.77 47.62
N MET A 204 -37.57 -12.61 47.28
CA MET A 204 -37.12 -13.70 48.15
C MET A 204 -36.63 -13.22 49.51
N ASN A 205 -35.84 -12.14 49.53
CA ASN A 205 -35.30 -11.58 50.78
C ASN A 205 -36.40 -10.97 51.66
N GLU A 206 -37.37 -10.28 51.06
CA GLU A 206 -38.55 -9.75 51.77
C GLU A 206 -39.41 -10.88 52.35
N THR A 207 -39.63 -11.95 51.58
CA THR A 207 -40.38 -13.13 52.02
C THR A 207 -39.67 -13.86 53.15
N LYS A 208 -38.34 -14.01 53.08
CA LYS A 208 -37.52 -14.59 54.14
C LYS A 208 -37.55 -13.74 55.41
N ALA A 209 -37.54 -12.41 55.28
CA ALA A 209 -37.66 -11.49 56.40
C ALA A 209 -39.07 -11.51 57.03
N MET A 210 -40.12 -11.74 56.24
CA MET A 210 -41.49 -11.88 56.74
C MET A 210 -41.69 -13.21 57.46
N LEU A 211 -41.20 -14.32 56.88
CA LEU A 211 -41.25 -15.65 57.51
C LEU A 211 -40.47 -15.70 58.83
N SER A 212 -39.33 -15.02 58.91
CA SER A 212 -38.55 -14.95 60.16
C SER A 212 -39.26 -14.14 61.25
N LYS A 213 -40.07 -13.14 60.89
CA LYS A 213 -40.93 -12.40 61.82
C LYS A 213 -42.14 -13.21 62.30
N LEU A 214 -42.73 -14.04 61.43
CA LEU A 214 -43.86 -14.92 61.78
C LEU A 214 -43.46 -16.13 62.63
N ARG A 215 -42.16 -16.46 62.67
CA ARG A 215 -41.60 -17.56 63.47
C ARG A 215 -41.21 -17.13 64.90
N ARG A 216 -41.21 -15.83 65.19
CA ARG A 216 -41.07 -15.27 66.55
C ARG A 216 -42.43 -15.02 67.16
#